data_AF-A0A4Q3YV22-F1
#
_entry.id   AF-A0A4Q3YV22-F1
#
_cell.length_a   1.000
_cell.length_b   1.000
_cell.length_c   1.000
_cell.angle_alpha   90.00
_cell.angle_beta   90.00
_cell.angle_gamma   90.00
#
_symmetry.space_group_name_H-M   'P 1'
#
loop_
_entity.id
_entity.type
_entity.pdbx_description
1 polymer ?
#
loop_
_entity_poly.entity_id
_entity_poly.type
_entity_poly.pdbx_seq_one_letter_code
_entity_poly.pdbx_strand_id
1 'polypeptide(L)' 'WYLGANDLEMPLASPQDGGCFDGLMPHRLNRNQGAESILALQLANCAISALPKSAEVVAGPELAVA' A
#
# COMPACT_ATOMS: atom_id res chain seq x y z
N TRP A 1 -1.05 0.79 5.21
CA TRP A 1 -1.75 1.91 5.87
C TRP A 1 -2.84 2.54 5.00
N TYR A 2 -2.52 3.13 3.83
CA TYR A 2 -3.53 3.76 2.95
C TYR A 2 -4.69 2.86 2.49
N LEU A 3 -4.46 1.55 2.43
CA LEU A 3 -5.45 0.56 1.99
C LEU A 3 -6.33 -0.01 3.11
N GLY A 4 -6.27 0.55 4.33
CA GLY A 4 -7.12 0.13 5.45
C GLY A 4 -6.40 -0.63 6.56
N ALA A 5 -5.14 -1.03 6.39
CA ALA A 5 -4.33 -1.52 7.52
C ALA A 5 -3.87 -0.35 8.41
N ASN A 6 -4.80 0.24 9.16
CA ASN A 6 -4.65 1.37 10.08
C ASN A 6 -5.61 1.23 11.27
N ASP A 7 -5.52 2.15 12.24
CA ASP A 7 -6.24 2.04 13.53
C ASP A 7 -7.78 1.97 13.42
N LEU A 8 -8.36 2.44 12.32
CA LEU A 8 -9.80 2.40 12.09
C LEU A 8 -10.23 1.34 11.06
N GLU A 9 -9.29 0.58 10.52
CA GLU A 9 -9.54 -0.41 9.48
C GLU A 9 -10.22 0.17 8.21
N MET A 10 -10.03 1.47 7.96
CA MET A 10 -10.71 2.21 6.88
C MET A 10 -9.72 2.63 5.78
N PRO A 11 -10.03 2.42 4.49
CA PRO A 11 -9.15 2.85 3.42
C PRO A 11 -9.12 4.39 3.33
N LEU A 12 -7.92 4.96 3.23
CA LEU A 12 -7.73 6.37 2.90
C LEU A 12 -7.64 6.59 1.39
N ALA A 13 -7.04 5.63 0.68
CA ALA A 13 -6.97 5.67 -0.78
C ALA A 13 -8.30 5.23 -1.38
N SER A 14 -8.83 6.02 -2.31
CA SER A 14 -9.99 5.64 -3.11
C SER A 14 -9.53 4.96 -4.40
N PRO A 15 -9.82 3.66 -4.59
CA PRO A 15 -9.44 2.95 -5.81
C PRO A 15 -10.28 3.35 -7.03
N GLN A 16 -11.39 4.06 -6.82
CA GLN A 16 -12.36 4.39 -7.88
C GLN A 16 -11.92 5.60 -8.70
N ASP A 17 -11.42 6.63 -8.02
CA ASP A 17 -11.04 7.92 -8.59
C ASP A 17 -9.57 8.29 -8.34
N GLY A 18 -8.82 7.46 -7.61
CA GLY A 18 -7.41 7.71 -7.28
C GLY A 18 -7.20 8.77 -6.20
N GLY A 19 -8.27 9.20 -5.54
CA GLY A 19 -8.24 10.14 -4.42
C GLY A 19 -7.59 9.54 -3.17
N CYS A 20 -7.24 10.42 -2.23
CA CYS A 20 -6.66 10.03 -0.95
C CYS A 20 -7.17 10.99 0.13
N PHE A 21 -7.74 10.44 1.20
CA PHE A 21 -8.11 11.21 2.37
C PHE A 21 -6.88 11.66 3.16
N ASP A 22 -6.92 12.86 3.73
CA ASP A 22 -5.76 13.47 4.39
C ASP A 22 -5.30 12.71 5.66
N GLY A 23 -6.16 11.89 6.26
CA GLY A 23 -5.80 11.17 7.47
C GLY A 23 -6.99 10.55 8.19
N LEU A 24 -6.72 10.07 9.40
CA LEU A 24 -7.73 9.62 10.35
C LEU A 24 -8.08 10.75 11.32
N MET A 25 -9.34 10.82 11.70
CA MET A 25 -9.84 11.46 12.92
C MET A 25 -10.17 10.36 13.94
N PRO A 26 -10.44 10.66 15.22
CA PRO A 26 -10.58 9.63 16.26
C PRO A 26 -11.61 8.52 15.98
N HIS A 27 -12.57 8.75 15.08
CA HIS A 27 -13.64 7.78 14.78
C HIS A 27 -14.03 7.76 13.29
N ARG A 28 -13.31 8.47 12.42
CA ARG A 28 -13.68 8.63 11.00
C ARG A 28 -12.50 9.04 10.14
N LEU A 29 -12.67 8.99 8.83
CA LEU A 29 -11.73 9.59 7.89
C LEU A 29 -11.80 11.12 7.90
N ASN A 30 -10.66 11.77 7.67
CA ASN A 30 -10.64 13.14 7.21
C ASN A 30 -11.11 13.22 5.76
N ARG A 31 -12.30 13.78 5.54
CA ARG A 31 -12.94 13.83 4.22
C ARG A 31 -12.26 14.79 3.24
N ASN A 32 -11.32 15.60 3.71
CA ASN A 32 -10.48 16.40 2.84
C ASN A 32 -9.59 15.47 2.01
N GLN A 33 -9.44 15.79 0.71
CA GLN A 33 -8.59 15.08 -0.23
C GLN A 33 -7.64 16.09 -0.86
N GLY A 34 -6.69 16.57 -0.06
CA GLY A 34 -5.68 17.54 -0.50
C GLY A 34 -4.73 16.97 -1.55
N ALA A 35 -4.05 17.86 -2.29
CA ALA A 35 -3.03 17.44 -3.25
C ALA A 35 -1.89 16.65 -2.59
N GLU A 36 -1.52 17.03 -1.37
CA GLU A 36 -0.42 16.41 -0.61
C GLU A 36 -0.69 14.94 -0.27
N SER A 37 -1.93 14.58 0.10
CA SER A 37 -2.29 13.21 0.46
C SER A 37 -2.35 12.30 -0.77
N ILE A 38 -2.77 12.82 -1.92
CA ILE A 38 -2.69 12.12 -3.21
C ILE A 38 -1.21 11.88 -3.58
N LEU A 39 -0.35 12.90 -3.48
CA LEU A 39 1.07 12.74 -3.76
C LEU A 39 1.73 11.74 -2.81
N ALA A 40 1.40 11.78 -1.52
CA ALA A 40 1.93 10.83 -0.54
C ALA A 40 1.54 9.38 -0.86
N LEU A 41 0.30 9.13 -1.30
CA LEU A 41 -0.14 7.83 -1.78
C LEU A 41 0.68 7.37 -3.00
N GLN A 42 0.84 8.24 -3.99
CA GLN A 42 1.58 7.91 -5.22
C GLN A 42 3.07 7.66 -4.93
N LEU A 43 3.69 8.47 -4.09
CA LEU A 43 5.07 8.28 -3.66
C LEU A 43 5.26 6.96 -2.91
N ALA A 44 4.33 6.60 -2.02
CA ALA A 44 4.35 5.30 -1.35
C ALA A 44 4.25 4.14 -2.35
N ASN A 45 3.33 4.22 -3.31
CA ASN A 45 3.17 3.20 -4.34
C ASN A 45 4.42 3.06 -5.22
N CYS A 46 5.03 4.17 -5.65
CA CYS A 46 6.28 4.17 -6.40
C CYS A 46 7.43 3.56 -5.59
N ALA A 47 7.57 3.96 -4.33
CA ALA A 47 8.61 3.43 -3.44
C ALA A 47 8.48 1.91 -3.26
N ILE A 48 7.26 1.40 -3.06
CA ILE A 48 6.99 -0.04 -2.94
C ILE A 48 7.25 -0.76 -4.27
N SER A 49 6.83 -0.17 -5.39
CA SER A 49 7.00 -0.76 -6.73
C SER A 49 8.47 -0.83 -7.18
N ALA A 50 9.31 0.07 -6.65
CA ALA A 50 10.74 0.08 -6.90
C ALA A 50 11.50 -1.01 -6.11
N LEU A 51 10.88 -1.61 -5.10
CA LEU A 51 11.47 -2.75 -4.41
C LEU A 51 11.58 -3.94 -5.38
N PRO A 52 12.69 -4.69 -5.34
CA PRO A 52 12.76 -5.93 -6.09
C PRO A 52 11.63 -6.83 -5.61
N LYS A 53 10.82 -7.35 -6.55
CA LYS A 53 9.88 -8.42 -6.22
C LYS A 53 10.70 -9.55 -5.63
N SER A 54 10.35 -9.99 -4.42
CA SER A 54 10.98 -11.16 -3.80
C SER A 54 11.00 -12.27 -4.85
N ALA A 55 12.20 -12.66 -5.28
CA ALA A 55 12.34 -13.84 -6.10
C ALA A 55 11.77 -14.98 -5.27
N GLU A 56 10.67 -15.59 -5.73
CA GLU A 56 10.25 -16.88 -5.18
C GLU A 56 11.49 -17.77 -5.17
N VAL A 57 11.91 -18.20 -3.99
CA VAL A 57 12.88 -19.27 -3.86
C VAL A 57 12.19 -20.49 -4.46
N VAL A 58 12.52 -20.78 -5.72
CA VAL A 58 12.12 -22.04 -6.35
C VAL A 58 12.92 -23.12 -5.64
N ALA A 59 12.32 -23.75 -4.62
CA ALA A 59 12.78 -25.03 -4.12
C ALA A 59 12.43 -26.08 -5.18
N GLY A 60 13.23 -26.13 -6.25
CA GLY A 60 13.26 -27.24 -7.20
C GLY A 60 14.13 -28.37 -6.63
N PRO A 61 13.85 -29.65 -6.96
CA PRO A 61 14.42 -30.79 -6.27
C PRO A 61 15.89 -30.93 -6.64
N GLU A 62 16.78 -30.93 -5.64
CA GLU A 62 18.16 -31.34 -5.85
C GLU A 62 18.16 -32.89 -6.00
N LEU A 63 18.15 -33.32 -7.26
CA LEU A 63 18.34 -34.72 -7.64
C LEU A 63 19.76 -35.19 -7.30
N ALA A 64 19.82 -36.43 -6.85
CA ALA A 64 20.93 -37.38 -6.98
C ALA A 64 22.22 -37.12 -6.19
N VAL A 65 22.31 -37.79 -5.03
CA VAL A 65 23.59 -38.35 -4.58
C VAL A 65 23.56 -39.88 -4.79
N ALA A 66 24.68 -40.37 -5.31
CA ALA A 66 24.91 -41.67 -5.96
C ALA A 66 24.71 -42.92 -5.09
#